data_AF-A0A9D7RR92-F1
#
_entry.id   AF-A0A9D7RR92-F1
#
_cell.length_a   1.000
_cell.length_b   1.000
_cell.length_c   1.000
_cell.angle_alpha   90.00
_cell.angle_beta   90.00
_cell.angle_gamma   90.00
#
_symmetry.space_group_name_H-M   'P 1'
#
loop_
_entity.id
_entity.type
_entity.pdbx_description
1 polymer ?
#
loop_
_entity_poly.entity_id
_entity_poly.type
_entity_poly.pdbx_seq_one_letter_code
_entity_poly.pdbx_strand_id
1 'polypeptide(L)'
;MTRTIRSFCALGAVLLLSAGLTAQTLGDFRSKVTGDWNSLGTWFYWNGSGWVDAFATPTDLSGVITIMPGHVVTVIDNRSADQLIVSSGGTLTLSSGTLTVPDGAGIDLDVNGSLNLSGGSISTTGALRLNGGPLNWNAGTIGGGGSLTIASGTVTQNTPWTNTSIALVVDFGTWNTTLGNGTTIAPGGTLTWNSGTIAGPGGFTMDAGATATLATASNKTLNSTLTNSGTINWGAGTLIGSGSVQNATGGVFNINFDSFGQLQVPVVNSGAVNHQAAETSPPPPPSPTAAGVAST
;
A
#
# COMPACT_ATOMS: atom_id res chain seq x y z
N MET A 1 -68.06 23.78 10.37
CA MET A 1 -67.04 23.20 11.28
C MET A 1 -65.88 22.70 10.44
N THR A 2 -64.87 23.52 10.33
CA THR A 2 -63.64 23.35 9.54
C THR A 2 -62.65 22.53 10.38
N ARG A 3 -62.14 21.41 9.87
CA ARG A 3 -61.03 20.68 10.51
C ARG A 3 -59.90 20.43 9.50
N THR A 4 -59.11 21.48 9.40
CA THR A 4 -57.65 21.59 9.23
C THR A 4 -56.84 20.33 8.91
N ILE A 5 -56.18 20.40 7.75
CA ILE A 5 -55.02 19.60 7.31
C ILE A 5 -53.88 19.74 8.33
N ARG A 6 -53.23 18.62 8.66
CA ARG A 6 -51.88 18.62 9.25
C ARG A 6 -51.01 17.65 8.47
N SER A 7 -50.27 18.21 7.51
CA SER A 7 -49.04 17.60 7.00
C SER A 7 -48.06 17.42 8.14
N PHE A 8 -47.54 16.21 8.30
CA PHE A 8 -46.19 16.00 8.82
C PHE A 8 -45.46 15.09 7.85
N CYS A 9 -44.69 15.72 6.96
CA CYS A 9 -43.58 15.08 6.27
C CYS A 9 -42.60 14.59 7.33
N ALA A 10 -42.53 13.27 7.53
CA ALA A 10 -41.35 12.64 8.06
C ALA A 10 -40.75 11.83 6.92
N LEU A 11 -40.08 12.53 6.01
CA LEU A 11 -39.16 11.93 5.04
C LEU A 11 -37.98 11.42 5.86
N GLY A 12 -38.08 10.19 6.37
CA GLY A 12 -36.98 9.50 7.03
C GLY A 12 -35.88 9.29 6.01
N ALA A 13 -34.81 10.08 6.09
CA ALA A 13 -33.60 9.84 5.35
C ALA A 13 -33.07 8.45 5.74
N VAL A 14 -33.25 7.47 4.85
CA VAL A 14 -32.55 6.20 4.94
C VAL A 14 -31.08 6.54 4.69
N LEU A 15 -30.31 6.62 5.77
CA LEU A 15 -28.87 6.68 5.73
C LEU A 15 -28.39 5.31 5.21
N LEU A 16 -28.30 5.18 3.88
CA LEU A 16 -27.64 4.04 3.25
C LEU A 16 -26.14 4.17 3.55
N LEU A 17 -25.72 3.62 4.69
CA LEU A 17 -24.33 3.21 4.87
C LEU A 17 -24.06 2.16 3.81
N SER A 18 -23.35 2.52 2.74
CA SER A 18 -22.79 1.57 1.79
C SER A 18 -21.63 0.83 2.47
N ALA A 19 -21.94 -0.05 3.40
CA ALA A 19 -21.11 -1.22 3.61
C ALA A 19 -21.14 -1.98 2.29
N GLY A 20 -19.98 -2.20 1.67
CA GLY A 20 -19.87 -3.03 0.48
C GLY A 20 -20.39 -4.44 0.79
N LEU A 21 -21.68 -4.67 0.57
CA LEU A 21 -22.29 -5.98 0.57
C LEU A 21 -21.90 -6.62 -0.76
N THR A 22 -20.76 -7.29 -0.80
CA THR A 22 -20.56 -8.32 -1.81
C THR A 22 -21.56 -9.43 -1.51
N ALA A 23 -22.52 -9.64 -2.41
CA ALA A 23 -23.41 -10.78 -2.31
C ALA A 23 -22.56 -12.05 -2.49
N GLN A 24 -22.78 -13.05 -1.62
CA GLN A 24 -22.03 -14.32 -1.67
C GLN A 24 -22.27 -15.01 -3.01
N THR A 25 -21.19 -15.44 -3.66
CA THR A 25 -21.21 -16.14 -4.94
C THR A 25 -20.85 -17.60 -4.79
N LEU A 26 -21.43 -18.47 -5.62
CA LEU A 26 -21.08 -19.89 -5.65
C LEU A 26 -19.57 -20.03 -5.78
N GLY A 27 -18.94 -20.74 -4.85
CA GLY A 27 -17.47 -20.86 -4.84
C GLY A 27 -16.77 -20.05 -3.76
N ASP A 28 -17.47 -19.13 -3.06
CA ASP A 28 -16.88 -18.38 -1.97
C ASP A 28 -16.50 -19.29 -0.79
N PHE A 29 -15.45 -18.91 -0.08
CA PHE A 29 -14.99 -19.57 1.13
C PHE A 29 -14.96 -18.60 2.31
N ARG A 30 -15.20 -19.13 3.50
CA ARG A 30 -14.88 -18.40 4.74
C ARG A 30 -14.36 -19.32 5.82
N SER A 31 -13.50 -18.81 6.69
CA SER A 31 -13.01 -19.61 7.81
C SER A 31 -14.15 -19.95 8.77
N LYS A 32 -14.27 -21.23 9.10
CA LYS A 32 -15.22 -21.83 10.05
C LYS A 32 -14.66 -21.81 11.48
N VAL A 33 -13.36 -21.99 11.62
CA VAL A 33 -12.63 -22.04 12.90
C VAL A 33 -11.17 -21.64 12.67
N THR A 34 -10.46 -21.31 13.74
CA THR A 34 -8.99 -21.24 13.74
C THR A 34 -8.38 -22.58 13.36
N GLY A 35 -7.43 -22.59 12.43
CA GLY A 35 -6.82 -23.83 11.95
C GLY A 35 -5.81 -23.65 10.82
N ASP A 36 -5.24 -24.76 10.39
CA ASP A 36 -4.39 -24.83 9.20
C ASP A 36 -5.23 -24.56 7.93
N TRP A 37 -4.71 -23.74 7.02
CA TRP A 37 -5.29 -23.50 5.70
C TRP A 37 -5.59 -24.80 4.97
N ASN A 38 -4.69 -25.79 5.06
CA ASN A 38 -4.83 -27.07 4.35
C ASN A 38 -5.78 -28.08 5.04
N SER A 39 -6.45 -27.69 6.13
CA SER A 39 -7.46 -28.53 6.77
C SER A 39 -8.86 -28.18 6.26
N LEU A 40 -9.59 -29.17 5.72
CA LEU A 40 -11.00 -28.98 5.32
C LEU A 40 -11.86 -28.45 6.47
N GLY A 41 -11.57 -28.86 7.71
CA GLY A 41 -12.31 -28.42 8.89
C GLY A 41 -12.19 -26.92 9.20
N THR A 42 -11.21 -26.23 8.60
CA THR A 42 -11.01 -24.79 8.74
C THR A 42 -12.03 -23.99 7.95
N TRP A 43 -12.73 -24.57 6.97
CA TRP A 43 -13.45 -23.80 5.96
C TRP A 43 -14.94 -24.17 5.83
N PHE A 44 -15.75 -23.14 5.60
CA PHE A 44 -17.05 -23.26 4.94
C PHE A 44 -16.93 -22.88 3.47
N TYR A 45 -17.80 -23.48 2.65
CA TYR A 45 -17.97 -23.22 1.22
C TYR A 45 -19.40 -22.73 0.95
N TRP A 46 -19.56 -21.70 0.12
CA TRP A 46 -20.87 -21.22 -0.31
C TRP A 46 -21.37 -22.01 -1.53
N ASN A 47 -22.44 -22.77 -1.36
CA ASN A 47 -23.00 -23.63 -2.41
C ASN A 47 -24.03 -22.93 -3.33
N GLY A 48 -24.13 -21.60 -3.27
CA GLY A 48 -25.15 -20.82 -3.99
C GLY A 48 -26.45 -20.61 -3.20
N SER A 49 -26.65 -21.34 -2.10
CA SER A 49 -27.86 -21.23 -1.25
C SER A 49 -27.54 -21.12 0.25
N GLY A 50 -26.39 -21.62 0.68
CA GLY A 50 -25.98 -21.65 2.08
C GLY A 50 -24.50 -21.98 2.23
N TRP A 51 -23.97 -21.67 3.41
CA TRP A 51 -22.65 -22.12 3.85
C TRP A 51 -22.71 -23.57 4.30
N VAL A 52 -21.92 -24.42 3.67
CA VAL A 52 -21.78 -25.85 3.99
C VAL A 52 -20.32 -26.17 4.30
N ASP A 53 -20.07 -27.33 4.91
CA ASP A 53 -18.70 -27.80 5.13
C ASP A 53 -17.95 -27.93 3.79
N ALA A 54 -16.72 -27.45 3.77
CA ALA A 54 -15.90 -27.46 2.58
C ALA A 54 -15.46 -28.89 2.20
N PHE A 55 -15.51 -29.22 0.91
CA PHE A 55 -15.03 -30.49 0.34
C PHE A 55 -13.63 -30.37 -0.30
N ALA A 56 -13.13 -29.14 -0.42
CA ALA A 56 -11.78 -28.79 -0.85
C ALA A 56 -11.29 -27.56 -0.06
N THR A 57 -9.99 -27.36 0.04
CA THR A 57 -9.43 -26.13 0.64
C THR A 57 -9.43 -25.01 -0.41
N PRO A 58 -9.55 -23.73 -0.01
CA PRO A 58 -9.52 -22.62 -0.96
C PRO A 58 -8.18 -22.53 -1.70
N THR A 59 -8.26 -22.06 -2.95
CA THR A 59 -7.16 -21.83 -3.89
C THR A 59 -7.39 -20.51 -4.66
N ASP A 60 -6.47 -20.08 -5.51
CA ASP A 60 -6.62 -18.95 -6.43
C ASP A 60 -7.72 -19.11 -7.50
N LEU A 61 -8.31 -20.30 -7.63
CA LEU A 61 -9.46 -20.53 -8.51
C LEU A 61 -10.81 -20.49 -7.77
N SER A 62 -10.78 -20.17 -6.49
CA SER A 62 -11.99 -20.09 -5.65
C SER A 62 -12.72 -18.77 -5.87
N GLY A 63 -13.94 -18.66 -5.33
CA GLY A 63 -14.57 -17.34 -5.14
C GLY A 63 -13.83 -16.54 -4.07
N VAL A 64 -14.50 -15.54 -3.49
CA VAL A 64 -13.88 -14.74 -2.43
C VAL A 64 -13.58 -15.61 -1.20
N ILE A 65 -12.35 -15.55 -0.71
CA ILE A 65 -11.88 -16.27 0.47
C ILE A 65 -11.84 -15.28 1.63
N THR A 66 -12.61 -15.51 2.68
CA THR A 66 -12.69 -14.61 3.84
C THR A 66 -12.20 -15.27 5.12
N ILE A 67 -11.16 -14.71 5.76
CA ILE A 67 -10.82 -15.06 7.14
C ILE A 67 -11.70 -14.21 8.07
N MET A 68 -12.58 -14.87 8.81
CA MET A 68 -13.56 -14.24 9.68
C MET A 68 -12.94 -13.63 10.95
N PRO A 69 -13.59 -12.61 11.56
CA PRO A 69 -13.17 -12.06 12.85
C PRO A 69 -13.04 -13.14 13.92
N GLY A 70 -11.95 -13.08 14.71
CA GLY A 70 -11.67 -14.03 15.79
C GLY A 70 -10.99 -15.34 15.33
N HIS A 71 -10.91 -15.60 14.02
CA HIS A 71 -10.23 -16.78 13.50
C HIS A 71 -8.77 -16.47 13.13
N VAL A 72 -7.89 -17.43 13.38
CA VAL A 72 -6.51 -17.45 12.89
C VAL A 72 -6.38 -18.58 11.88
N VAL A 73 -6.05 -18.26 10.63
CA VAL A 73 -5.72 -19.27 9.62
C VAL A 73 -4.21 -19.28 9.40
N THR A 74 -3.61 -20.46 9.49
CA THR A 74 -2.16 -20.64 9.36
C THR A 74 -1.81 -21.34 8.06
N VAL A 75 -0.85 -20.80 7.31
CA VAL A 75 -0.23 -21.41 6.13
C VAL A 75 1.11 -22.01 6.55
N ILE A 76 1.26 -23.33 6.37
CA ILE A 76 2.47 -24.09 6.74
C ILE A 76 3.21 -24.70 5.54
N ASP A 77 2.65 -24.62 4.35
CA ASP A 77 3.21 -25.10 3.09
C ASP A 77 2.81 -24.14 1.95
N ASN A 78 3.19 -24.46 0.70
CA ASN A 78 2.91 -23.57 -0.42
C ASN A 78 1.42 -23.55 -0.74
N ARG A 79 0.86 -22.35 -0.86
CA ARG A 79 -0.55 -22.10 -1.20
C ARG A 79 -0.67 -21.00 -2.24
N SER A 80 -1.82 -20.96 -2.89
CA SER A 80 -2.23 -19.87 -3.77
C SER A 80 -3.63 -19.40 -3.37
N ALA A 81 -3.89 -18.10 -3.44
CA ALA A 81 -5.19 -17.52 -3.12
C ALA A 81 -5.41 -16.24 -3.91
N ASP A 82 -6.63 -16.10 -4.43
CA ASP A 82 -7.19 -14.93 -5.11
C ASP A 82 -8.72 -15.17 -5.12
N GLN A 83 -9.59 -14.26 -4.68
CA GLN A 83 -9.40 -13.02 -3.92
C GLN A 83 -9.46 -13.31 -2.41
N LEU A 84 -8.46 -12.90 -1.62
CA LEU A 84 -8.38 -13.17 -0.17
C LEU A 84 -8.61 -11.90 0.69
N ILE A 85 -9.54 -11.99 1.63
CA ILE A 85 -9.86 -10.93 2.59
C ILE A 85 -9.58 -11.42 4.01
N VAL A 86 -8.68 -10.74 4.72
CA VAL A 86 -8.53 -10.90 6.18
C VAL A 86 -9.42 -9.87 6.84
N SER A 87 -10.58 -10.29 7.36
CA SER A 87 -11.53 -9.36 8.01
C SER A 87 -10.92 -8.70 9.23
N SER A 88 -11.43 -7.52 9.62
CA SER A 88 -11.06 -6.89 10.90
C SER A 88 -11.25 -7.87 12.06
N GLY A 89 -10.21 -8.07 12.87
CA GLY A 89 -10.18 -9.06 13.95
C GLY A 89 -9.87 -10.50 13.52
N GLY A 90 -9.78 -10.80 12.22
CA GLY A 90 -9.23 -12.04 11.69
C GLY A 90 -7.70 -11.97 11.61
N THR A 91 -7.04 -13.12 11.49
CA THR A 91 -5.58 -13.20 11.36
C THR A 91 -5.16 -14.24 10.32
N LEU A 92 -4.28 -13.85 9.41
CA LEU A 92 -3.55 -14.76 8.54
C LEU A 92 -2.11 -14.90 9.04
N THR A 93 -1.64 -16.12 9.27
CA THR A 93 -0.26 -16.39 9.69
C THR A 93 0.45 -17.27 8.68
N LEU A 94 1.59 -16.83 8.16
CA LEU A 94 2.49 -17.60 7.31
C LEU A 94 3.67 -18.07 8.16
N SER A 95 3.58 -19.29 8.69
CA SER A 95 4.66 -19.86 9.52
C SER A 95 5.74 -20.55 8.69
N SER A 96 5.40 -21.01 7.48
CA SER A 96 6.32 -21.60 6.50
C SER A 96 5.67 -21.60 5.13
N GLY A 97 6.43 -22.02 4.11
CA GLY A 97 5.95 -22.05 2.72
C GLY A 97 5.82 -20.66 2.10
N THR A 98 5.22 -20.62 0.91
CA THR A 98 4.93 -19.39 0.17
C THR A 98 3.44 -19.28 -0.11
N LEU A 99 2.83 -18.15 0.25
CA LEU A 99 1.53 -17.77 -0.28
C LEU A 99 1.73 -17.04 -1.60
N THR A 100 1.29 -17.66 -2.69
CA THR A 100 1.25 -17.06 -4.03
C THR A 100 -0.06 -16.29 -4.18
N VAL A 101 0.03 -15.03 -4.58
CA VAL A 101 -1.12 -14.15 -4.81
C VAL A 101 -1.06 -13.70 -6.28
N PRO A 102 -1.72 -14.45 -7.19
CA PRO A 102 -1.81 -14.07 -8.59
C PRO A 102 -2.46 -12.70 -8.79
N ASP A 103 -2.26 -12.11 -9.97
CA ASP A 103 -2.95 -10.88 -10.35
C ASP A 103 -4.33 -11.25 -10.91
N GLY A 104 -5.37 -10.78 -10.24
CA GLY A 104 -6.76 -10.95 -10.59
C GLY A 104 -7.48 -9.61 -10.73
N ALA A 105 -8.81 -9.63 -10.61
CA ALA A 105 -9.58 -8.39 -10.65
C ALA A 105 -9.61 -7.72 -9.27
N GLY A 106 -9.01 -6.53 -9.15
CA GLY A 106 -9.14 -5.69 -7.97
C GLY A 106 -8.00 -5.87 -6.98
N ILE A 107 -8.32 -6.07 -5.70
CA ILE A 107 -7.34 -6.34 -4.63
C ILE A 107 -7.36 -7.84 -4.35
N ASP A 108 -6.22 -8.49 -4.53
CA ASP A 108 -6.09 -9.96 -4.47
C ASP A 108 -5.81 -10.45 -3.04
N LEU A 109 -5.15 -9.62 -2.22
CA LEU A 109 -5.08 -9.82 -0.77
C LEU A 109 -5.36 -8.51 -0.01
N ASP A 110 -6.51 -8.44 0.64
CA ASP A 110 -6.96 -7.29 1.43
C ASP A 110 -6.93 -7.59 2.95
N VAL A 111 -6.01 -6.95 3.65
CA VAL A 111 -5.74 -7.21 5.07
C VAL A 111 -6.35 -6.11 5.93
N ASN A 112 -7.57 -6.34 6.39
CA ASN A 112 -8.28 -5.47 7.35
C ASN A 112 -8.01 -5.92 8.80
N GLY A 113 -7.68 -7.20 9.01
CA GLY A 113 -7.19 -7.78 10.26
C GLY A 113 -5.66 -7.85 10.33
N SER A 114 -5.10 -8.88 10.96
CA SER A 114 -3.65 -9.02 11.12
C SER A 114 -3.04 -9.97 10.08
N LEU A 115 -1.84 -9.63 9.59
CA LEU A 115 -0.99 -10.51 8.80
C LEU A 115 0.32 -10.77 9.55
N ASN A 116 0.68 -12.03 9.74
CA ASN A 116 1.90 -12.42 10.43
C ASN A 116 2.79 -13.24 9.50
N LEU A 117 4.01 -12.80 9.26
CA LEU A 117 5.05 -13.57 8.58
C LEU A 117 6.06 -14.03 9.63
N SER A 118 5.90 -15.26 10.12
CA SER A 118 6.76 -15.85 11.16
C SER A 118 7.74 -16.90 10.63
N GLY A 119 7.65 -17.23 9.34
CA GLY A 119 8.60 -18.09 8.64
C GLY A 119 8.26 -18.32 7.17
N GLY A 120 7.03 -18.03 6.74
CA GLY A 120 6.62 -18.08 5.33
C GLY A 120 6.83 -16.77 4.58
N SER A 121 6.77 -16.84 3.25
CA SER A 121 6.92 -15.71 2.32
C SER A 121 5.64 -15.44 1.52
N ILE A 122 5.52 -14.24 0.97
CA ILE A 122 4.49 -13.88 -0.01
C ILE A 122 5.15 -13.69 -1.37
N SER A 123 4.60 -14.34 -2.39
CA SER A 123 4.92 -14.08 -3.79
C SER A 123 3.67 -13.54 -4.48
N THR A 124 3.62 -12.25 -4.74
CA THR A 124 2.46 -11.58 -5.33
C THR A 124 2.81 -11.04 -6.70
N THR A 125 2.01 -11.38 -7.71
CA THR A 125 1.92 -10.61 -8.96
C THR A 125 0.77 -9.62 -8.92
N GLY A 126 -0.20 -9.83 -8.01
CA GLY A 126 -1.35 -8.95 -7.79
C GLY A 126 -1.11 -7.83 -6.76
N ALA A 127 -2.20 -7.17 -6.39
CA ALA A 127 -2.29 -6.12 -5.39
C ALA A 127 -2.54 -6.65 -3.98
N LEU A 128 -1.52 -6.52 -3.12
CA LEU A 128 -1.61 -6.71 -1.68
C LEU A 128 -1.89 -5.36 -1.01
N ARG A 129 -2.94 -5.26 -0.20
CA ARG A 129 -3.29 -4.05 0.55
C ARG A 129 -3.38 -4.32 2.05
N LEU A 130 -2.65 -3.54 2.84
CA LEU A 130 -2.88 -3.42 4.28
C LEU A 130 -3.88 -2.29 4.52
N ASN A 131 -5.06 -2.64 5.01
CA ASN A 131 -6.19 -1.75 5.21
C ASN A 131 -6.67 -1.75 6.67
N GLY A 132 -5.74 -1.52 7.60
CA GLY A 132 -6.06 -1.13 8.96
C GLY A 132 -5.34 -1.95 10.03
N GLY A 133 -5.16 -3.25 9.80
CA GLY A 133 -4.46 -4.09 10.76
C GLY A 133 -2.96 -4.23 10.48
N PRO A 134 -2.21 -4.81 11.45
CA PRO A 134 -0.76 -4.85 11.39
C PRO A 134 -0.23 -5.94 10.47
N LEU A 135 0.92 -5.68 9.86
CA LEU A 135 1.81 -6.70 9.32
C LEU A 135 2.96 -6.90 10.32
N ASN A 136 2.98 -8.04 11.01
CA ASN A 136 4.07 -8.44 11.89
C ASN A 136 5.04 -9.33 11.10
N TRP A 137 6.13 -8.74 10.61
CA TRP A 137 7.05 -9.40 9.68
C TRP A 137 8.35 -9.81 10.38
N ASN A 138 8.40 -11.06 10.82
CA ASN A 138 9.51 -11.61 11.61
C ASN A 138 10.44 -12.51 10.81
N ALA A 139 10.01 -13.02 9.66
CA ALA A 139 10.82 -13.84 8.75
C ALA A 139 10.21 -13.89 7.34
N GLY A 140 10.90 -14.53 6.41
CA GLY A 140 10.45 -14.67 5.03
C GLY A 140 10.57 -13.37 4.23
N THR A 141 10.06 -13.40 3.00
CA THR A 141 10.14 -12.28 2.06
C THR A 141 8.77 -11.91 1.50
N ILE A 142 8.62 -10.69 0.99
CA ILE A 142 7.52 -10.29 0.11
C ILE A 142 8.15 -9.89 -1.23
N GLY A 143 7.69 -10.49 -2.33
CA GLY A 143 8.19 -10.25 -3.69
C GLY A 143 7.18 -10.70 -4.75
N GLY A 144 7.58 -10.79 -6.03
CA GLY A 144 6.79 -11.46 -7.07
C GLY A 144 6.32 -10.59 -8.25
N GLY A 145 6.59 -9.27 -8.23
CA GLY A 145 6.26 -8.36 -9.35
C GLY A 145 4.98 -7.54 -9.20
N GLY A 146 4.15 -7.85 -8.19
CA GLY A 146 2.93 -7.12 -7.87
C GLY A 146 3.16 -5.85 -7.05
N SER A 147 2.16 -5.48 -6.25
CA SER A 147 2.26 -4.30 -5.36
C SER A 147 1.95 -4.64 -3.91
N LEU A 148 2.59 -3.90 -3.00
CA LEU A 148 2.23 -3.86 -1.58
C LEU A 148 1.87 -2.43 -1.22
N THR A 149 0.59 -2.19 -0.94
CA THR A 149 0.07 -0.89 -0.51
C THR A 149 -0.24 -0.88 0.98
N ILE A 150 0.44 -0.01 1.72
CA ILE A 150 0.07 0.31 3.10
C ILE A 150 -0.97 1.43 3.08
N ALA A 151 -2.22 1.07 2.81
CA ALA A 151 -3.33 2.02 2.80
C ALA A 151 -3.57 2.58 4.20
N SER A 152 -3.43 1.74 5.23
CA SER A 152 -3.41 2.12 6.64
C SER A 152 -2.75 1.02 7.48
N GLY A 153 -2.73 1.15 8.81
CA GLY A 153 -2.08 0.19 9.70
C GLY A 153 -0.55 0.35 9.75
N THR A 154 0.11 -0.64 10.33
CA THR A 154 1.56 -0.61 10.59
C THR A 154 2.23 -1.90 10.14
N VAL A 155 3.28 -1.77 9.32
CA VAL A 155 4.26 -2.83 9.11
C VAL A 155 5.31 -2.73 10.21
N THR A 156 5.50 -3.80 10.96
CA THR A 156 6.64 -3.96 11.88
C THR A 156 7.59 -4.98 11.30
N GLN A 157 8.68 -4.49 10.72
CA GLN A 157 9.69 -5.30 10.05
C GLN A 157 10.82 -5.68 11.01
N ASN A 158 10.86 -6.94 11.39
CA ASN A 158 11.84 -7.57 12.27
C ASN A 158 12.81 -8.50 11.52
N THR A 159 12.89 -8.36 10.20
CA THR A 159 13.84 -9.09 9.35
C THR A 159 14.35 -8.15 8.25
N PRO A 160 15.63 -8.19 7.85
CA PRO A 160 16.11 -7.36 6.74
C PRO A 160 15.37 -7.72 5.45
N TRP A 161 15.07 -6.72 4.62
CA TRP A 161 14.37 -6.96 3.36
C TRP A 161 14.96 -6.12 2.24
N THR A 162 15.22 -6.77 1.11
CA THR A 162 15.58 -6.12 -0.15
C THR A 162 14.45 -6.34 -1.15
N ASN A 163 13.76 -5.26 -1.50
CA ASN A 163 12.76 -5.26 -2.55
C ASN A 163 13.42 -5.18 -3.92
N THR A 164 13.30 -6.22 -4.73
CA THR A 164 13.83 -6.31 -6.10
C THR A 164 12.75 -6.41 -7.17
N SER A 165 11.46 -6.39 -6.80
CA SER A 165 10.40 -6.74 -7.77
C SER A 165 9.07 -6.04 -7.59
N ILE A 166 8.68 -5.65 -6.38
CA ILE A 166 7.33 -5.12 -6.15
C ILE A 166 7.30 -3.59 -6.16
N ALA A 167 6.14 -3.05 -6.51
CA ALA A 167 5.80 -1.66 -6.23
C ALA A 167 5.39 -1.52 -4.76
N LEU A 168 6.27 -0.94 -3.94
CA LEU A 168 5.94 -0.60 -2.56
C LEU A 168 5.25 0.76 -2.52
N VAL A 169 4.03 0.81 -2.00
CA VAL A 169 3.25 2.05 -1.84
C VAL A 169 3.01 2.33 -0.36
N VAL A 170 3.61 3.39 0.17
CA VAL A 170 3.28 3.92 1.51
C VAL A 170 2.25 5.02 1.34
N ASP A 171 0.99 4.70 1.65
CA ASP A 171 -0.12 5.66 1.59
C ASP A 171 -0.36 6.24 2.98
N PHE A 172 -1.43 5.93 3.71
CA PHE A 172 -1.66 6.56 5.03
C PHE A 172 -1.09 5.79 6.22
N GLY A 173 -0.54 4.59 6.02
CA GLY A 173 -0.02 3.77 7.10
C GLY A 173 1.43 4.07 7.50
N THR A 174 2.01 3.15 8.29
CA THR A 174 3.38 3.25 8.80
C THR A 174 4.21 2.03 8.37
N TRP A 175 5.38 2.26 7.78
CA TRP A 175 6.43 1.24 7.68
C TRP A 175 7.46 1.47 8.78
N ASN A 176 7.57 0.54 9.71
CA ASN A 176 8.48 0.62 10.85
C ASN A 176 9.52 -0.51 10.79
N THR A 177 10.77 -0.16 10.52
CA THR A 177 11.92 -1.07 10.64
C THR A 177 12.32 -1.25 12.10
N THR A 178 13.01 -2.33 12.43
CA THR A 178 13.66 -2.49 13.74
C THR A 178 15.17 -2.53 13.63
N LEU A 179 15.86 -2.48 14.78
CA LEU A 179 17.31 -2.35 14.82
C LEU A 179 17.98 -3.53 14.12
N GLY A 180 18.82 -3.24 13.12
CA GLY A 180 19.47 -4.26 12.29
C GLY A 180 18.62 -4.80 11.14
N ASN A 181 17.36 -4.39 11.02
CA ASN A 181 16.39 -4.90 10.04
C ASN A 181 15.94 -3.80 9.06
N GLY A 182 16.88 -3.27 8.29
CA GLY A 182 16.61 -2.22 7.30
C GLY A 182 15.82 -2.69 6.08
N THR A 183 15.17 -1.75 5.41
CA THR A 183 14.60 -1.95 4.06
C THR A 183 15.56 -1.42 3.02
N THR A 184 15.80 -2.19 1.96
CA THR A 184 16.49 -1.74 0.76
C THR A 184 15.56 -1.86 -0.45
N ILE A 185 15.43 -0.79 -1.23
CA ILE A 185 14.78 -0.83 -2.54
C ILE A 185 15.89 -0.93 -3.58
N ALA A 186 15.97 -2.08 -4.25
CA ALA A 186 16.95 -2.39 -5.27
C ALA A 186 16.34 -2.29 -6.68
N PRO A 187 17.16 -2.27 -7.75
CA PRO A 187 16.65 -2.29 -9.12
C PRO A 187 15.61 -3.40 -9.35
N GLY A 188 14.49 -3.03 -9.99
CA GLY A 188 13.32 -3.88 -10.17
C GLY A 188 12.23 -3.65 -9.11
N GLY A 189 12.58 -3.21 -7.90
CA GLY A 189 11.65 -2.69 -6.91
C GLY A 189 11.45 -1.18 -7.05
N THR A 190 10.32 -0.65 -6.58
CA THR A 190 10.06 0.79 -6.52
C THR A 190 9.44 1.20 -5.19
N LEU A 191 9.56 2.48 -4.84
CA LEU A 191 8.87 3.10 -3.73
C LEU A 191 7.97 4.24 -4.24
N THR A 192 6.69 4.19 -3.93
CA THR A 192 5.79 5.33 -4.00
C THR A 192 5.41 5.72 -2.59
N TRP A 193 5.81 6.91 -2.17
CA TRP A 193 5.45 7.43 -0.86
C TRP A 193 4.44 8.55 -1.08
N ASN A 194 3.17 8.28 -0.77
CA ASN A 194 2.06 9.21 -0.94
C ASN A 194 1.75 9.94 0.37
N SER A 195 1.79 9.29 1.52
CA SER A 195 1.49 9.93 2.81
C SER A 195 2.12 9.11 3.95
N GLY A 196 1.66 9.28 5.18
CA GLY A 196 1.98 8.35 6.25
C GLY A 196 3.44 8.44 6.71
N THR A 197 3.95 7.32 7.23
CA THR A 197 5.20 7.30 7.99
C THR A 197 6.17 6.23 7.52
N ILE A 198 7.42 6.61 7.31
CA ILE A 198 8.57 5.71 7.23
C ILE A 198 9.39 5.91 8.51
N ALA A 199 9.57 4.84 9.29
CA ALA A 199 10.10 4.90 10.64
C ALA A 199 11.07 3.75 10.97
N GLY A 200 11.75 3.92 12.10
CA GLY A 200 12.47 2.85 12.77
C GLY A 200 13.99 2.91 12.55
N PRO A 201 14.77 2.29 13.45
CA PRO A 201 16.21 2.43 13.47
C PRO A 201 16.96 1.54 12.46
N GLY A 202 16.27 0.66 11.74
CA GLY A 202 16.89 -0.20 10.72
C GLY A 202 17.30 0.56 9.45
N GLY A 203 16.66 1.70 9.19
CA GLY A 203 16.94 2.55 8.03
C GLY A 203 16.25 2.07 6.75
N PHE A 204 16.20 2.98 5.78
CA PHE A 204 15.67 2.75 4.43
C PHE A 204 16.73 3.16 3.42
N THR A 205 17.01 2.29 2.47
CA THR A 205 18.01 2.53 1.43
C THR A 205 17.36 2.43 0.07
N MET A 206 17.59 3.43 -0.78
CA MET A 206 17.36 3.36 -2.22
C MET A 206 18.71 3.03 -2.87
N ASP A 207 18.87 1.85 -3.45
CA ASP A 207 20.10 1.47 -4.15
C ASP A 207 20.23 2.18 -5.50
N ALA A 208 21.44 2.19 -6.04
CA ALA A 208 21.71 2.69 -7.38
C ALA A 208 20.82 1.98 -8.42
N GLY A 209 20.14 2.77 -9.24
CA GLY A 209 19.18 2.28 -10.24
C GLY A 209 17.74 2.07 -9.71
N ALA A 210 17.51 2.16 -8.39
CA ALA A 210 16.16 2.17 -7.83
C ALA A 210 15.54 3.57 -7.90
N THR A 211 14.21 3.64 -7.90
CA THR A 211 13.46 4.90 -7.95
C THR A 211 12.43 4.99 -6.82
N ALA A 212 12.38 6.16 -6.16
CA ALA A 212 11.29 6.55 -5.28
C ALA A 212 10.51 7.74 -5.86
N THR A 213 9.19 7.76 -5.66
CA THR A 213 8.29 8.82 -6.12
C THR A 213 7.47 9.37 -4.94
N LEU A 214 7.56 10.68 -4.71
CA LEU A 214 6.86 11.43 -3.66
C LEU A 214 6.02 12.53 -4.34
N ALA A 215 4.91 12.17 -4.98
CA ALA A 215 4.20 13.08 -5.90
C ALA A 215 2.99 13.82 -5.29
N THR A 216 2.47 13.37 -4.16
CA THR A 216 1.24 13.92 -3.58
C THR A 216 1.52 15.03 -2.56
N ALA A 217 0.55 15.94 -2.36
CA ALA A 217 0.67 17.07 -1.44
C ALA A 217 0.66 16.70 0.06
N SER A 218 0.30 15.46 0.41
CA SER A 218 0.29 15.02 1.80
C SER A 218 1.69 15.02 2.42
N ASN A 219 1.76 15.16 3.74
CA ASN A 219 3.04 15.08 4.46
C ASN A 219 3.64 13.67 4.35
N LYS A 220 4.97 13.65 4.26
CA LYS A 220 5.80 12.44 4.28
C LYS A 220 6.54 12.45 5.62
N THR A 221 6.11 11.60 6.55
CA THR A 221 6.69 11.58 7.91
C THR A 221 7.89 10.65 7.95
N LEU A 222 9.08 11.20 7.91
CA LEU A 222 10.35 10.49 8.01
C LEU A 222 10.84 10.47 9.46
N ASN A 223 10.71 9.32 10.11
CA ASN A 223 11.24 9.03 11.45
C ASN A 223 12.31 7.91 11.39
N SER A 224 13.05 7.87 10.29
CA SER A 224 14.14 6.93 10.02
C SER A 224 15.27 7.63 9.25
N THR A 225 16.38 6.93 9.03
CA THR A 225 17.40 7.37 8.08
C THR A 225 17.01 6.87 6.69
N LEU A 226 16.82 7.80 5.75
CA LEU A 226 16.61 7.50 4.33
C LEU A 226 17.90 7.75 3.56
N THR A 227 18.60 6.67 3.20
CA THR A 227 19.82 6.71 2.38
C THR A 227 19.46 6.60 0.90
N ASN A 228 19.84 7.59 0.11
CA ASN A 228 19.61 7.60 -1.33
C ASN A 228 20.92 7.41 -2.11
N SER A 229 21.05 6.26 -2.76
CA SER A 229 22.05 6.01 -3.81
C SER A 229 21.41 5.86 -5.20
N GLY A 230 20.06 5.87 -5.27
CA GLY A 230 19.27 5.79 -6.48
C GLY A 230 18.71 7.16 -6.89
N THR A 231 17.47 7.19 -7.37
CA THR A 231 16.76 8.43 -7.71
C THR A 231 15.53 8.61 -6.82
N ILE A 232 15.42 9.76 -6.16
CA ILE A 232 14.18 10.19 -5.49
C ILE A 232 13.59 11.35 -6.28
N ASN A 233 12.34 11.20 -6.71
CA ASN A 233 11.55 12.24 -7.38
C ASN A 233 10.52 12.81 -6.40
N TRP A 234 10.79 14.00 -5.88
CA TRP A 234 9.92 14.68 -4.93
C TRP A 234 9.13 15.79 -5.62
N GLY A 235 7.86 15.53 -5.88
CA GLY A 235 6.96 16.40 -6.63
C GLY A 235 5.99 17.22 -5.79
N ALA A 236 5.69 16.83 -4.55
CA ALA A 236 4.86 17.64 -3.64
C ALA A 236 4.94 17.16 -2.18
N GLY A 237 4.30 17.93 -1.30
CA GLY A 237 4.16 17.64 0.12
C GLY A 237 5.42 17.97 0.94
N THR A 238 5.29 17.91 2.25
CA THR A 238 6.36 18.26 3.19
C THR A 238 7.01 17.00 3.76
N LEU A 239 8.33 16.91 3.68
CA LEU A 239 9.15 15.95 4.43
C LEU A 239 9.33 16.46 5.87
N ILE A 240 8.68 15.79 6.81
CA ILE A 240 8.69 16.13 8.24
C ILE A 240 9.17 14.95 9.08
N GLY A 241 9.41 15.17 10.37
CA GLY A 241 9.68 14.10 11.33
C GLY A 241 11.04 14.25 12.03
N SER A 242 11.46 13.18 12.70
CA SER A 242 12.70 13.12 13.48
C SER A 242 13.85 12.42 12.76
N GLY A 243 13.61 11.89 11.56
CA GLY A 243 14.58 11.18 10.74
C GLY A 243 15.51 12.11 9.96
N SER A 244 16.22 11.55 8.97
CA SER A 244 17.15 12.32 8.11
C SER A 244 17.25 11.73 6.71
N VAL A 245 17.60 12.55 5.73
CA VAL A 245 17.91 12.12 4.37
C VAL A 245 19.42 12.17 4.14
N GLN A 246 20.00 11.04 3.73
CA GLN A 246 21.40 10.91 3.34
C GLN A 246 21.46 10.72 1.82
N ASN A 247 21.59 11.81 1.05
CA ASN A 247 21.76 11.72 -0.39
C ASN A 247 23.22 11.38 -0.71
N ALA A 248 23.52 10.09 -0.87
CA ALA A 248 24.87 9.57 -1.01
C ALA A 248 25.48 9.89 -2.39
N THR A 249 26.78 9.66 -2.54
CA THR A 249 27.49 9.78 -3.82
C THR A 249 26.81 8.92 -4.89
N GLY A 250 26.48 9.52 -6.04
CA GLY A 250 25.73 8.86 -7.12
C GLY A 250 24.21 8.90 -6.96
N GLY A 251 23.70 9.24 -5.76
CA GLY A 251 22.29 9.50 -5.53
C GLY A 251 21.81 10.78 -6.21
N VAL A 252 20.58 10.75 -6.71
CA VAL A 252 19.89 11.88 -7.34
C VAL A 252 18.65 12.21 -6.54
N PHE A 253 18.56 13.45 -6.06
CA PHE A 253 17.39 13.97 -5.35
C PHE A 253 16.75 15.10 -6.17
N ASN A 254 15.67 14.78 -6.89
CA ASN A 254 14.95 15.72 -7.74
C ASN A 254 13.83 16.39 -6.96
N ILE A 255 13.81 17.71 -6.95
CA ILE A 255 12.76 18.56 -6.37
C ILE A 255 11.98 19.19 -7.52
N ASN A 256 10.74 18.75 -7.73
CA ASN A 256 9.96 19.03 -8.94
C ASN A 256 8.80 20.00 -8.64
N PHE A 257 8.97 20.88 -7.66
CA PHE A 257 7.98 21.88 -7.27
C PHE A 257 8.64 23.11 -6.65
N ASP A 258 7.90 24.22 -6.66
CA ASP A 258 8.34 25.50 -6.11
C ASP A 258 7.55 25.82 -4.84
N SER A 259 8.15 25.59 -3.69
CA SER A 259 7.56 25.99 -2.41
C SER A 259 8.65 26.12 -1.33
N PHE A 260 8.35 26.86 -0.26
CA PHE A 260 9.26 27.06 0.87
C PHE A 260 8.85 26.24 2.11
N GLY A 261 9.85 25.71 2.82
CA GLY A 261 9.64 25.03 4.11
C GLY A 261 9.14 23.58 4.02
N GLN A 262 9.23 22.95 2.84
CA GLN A 262 8.79 21.56 2.65
C GLN A 262 9.80 20.55 3.17
N LEU A 263 11.06 20.93 3.34
CA LEU A 263 12.10 20.07 3.88
C LEU A 263 12.37 20.44 5.34
N GLN A 264 11.85 19.64 6.26
CA GLN A 264 11.91 19.89 7.70
C GLN A 264 12.69 18.81 8.47
N VAL A 265 13.40 17.95 7.74
CA VAL A 265 14.32 16.95 8.29
C VAL A 265 15.75 17.31 7.89
N PRO A 266 16.77 16.96 8.71
CA PRO A 266 18.18 17.11 8.33
C PRO A 266 18.51 16.38 7.02
N VAL A 267 19.37 16.99 6.21
CA VAL A 267 19.89 16.40 4.98
C VAL A 267 21.40 16.47 4.95
N VAL A 268 22.04 15.33 4.69
CA VAL A 268 23.46 15.27 4.30
C VAL A 268 23.51 14.95 2.82
N ASN A 269 24.09 15.86 2.03
CA ASN A 269 24.21 15.70 0.59
C ASN A 269 25.65 15.44 0.16
N SER A 270 25.85 14.34 -0.54
CA SER A 270 27.06 13.97 -1.30
C SER A 270 26.75 13.58 -2.75
N GLY A 271 25.46 13.56 -3.13
CA GLY A 271 24.97 13.30 -4.47
C GLY A 271 24.51 14.56 -5.21
N ALA A 272 23.76 14.35 -6.29
CA ALA A 272 23.14 15.41 -7.06
C ALA A 272 21.80 15.83 -6.44
N VAL A 273 21.54 17.14 -6.42
CA VAL A 273 20.23 17.72 -6.12
C VAL A 273 19.81 18.53 -7.34
N ASN A 274 18.70 18.16 -7.95
CA ASN A 274 18.14 18.88 -9.08
C ASN A 274 16.86 19.59 -8.66
N HIS A 275 16.62 20.75 -9.25
CA HIS A 275 15.38 21.49 -9.07
C HIS A 275 14.81 21.84 -10.44
N GLN A 276 13.54 21.49 -10.68
CA GLN A 276 12.80 21.91 -11.88
C GLN A 276 11.58 22.71 -11.44
N ALA A 277 11.62 24.01 -11.71
CA ALA A 277 10.46 24.89 -11.55
C ALA A 277 9.40 24.56 -12.62
N ALA A 278 8.13 24.76 -12.29
CA ALA A 278 7.10 24.79 -13.34
C ALA A 278 7.35 26.04 -14.19
N GLU A 279 7.57 25.89 -15.51
CA GLU A 279 7.72 27.04 -16.39
C GLU A 279 6.47 27.93 -16.31
N THR A 280 6.62 29.12 -15.73
CA THR A 280 5.55 30.13 -15.63
C THR A 280 5.75 31.29 -16.59
N SER A 281 6.71 31.21 -17.53
CA SER A 281 6.87 32.27 -18.52
C SER A 281 5.71 32.24 -19.52
N PRO A 282 4.85 33.29 -19.57
CA PRO A 282 3.90 33.41 -20.67
C PRO A 282 4.66 33.50 -21.99
N PRO A 283 4.08 33.01 -23.11
CA PRO A 283 4.71 33.16 -24.42
C PRO A 283 5.01 34.64 -24.68
N PRO A 284 6.15 34.96 -25.33
CA PRO A 284 6.51 36.34 -25.62
C PRO A 284 5.35 37.02 -26.36
N PRO A 285 5.02 38.29 -26.03
CA PRO A 285 3.97 39.01 -26.72
C PRO A 285 4.26 39.02 -28.23
N PRO A 286 3.23 38.91 -29.09
CA PRO A 286 3.42 38.97 -30.53
C PRO A 286 4.17 40.25 -30.88
N SER A 287 5.22 40.14 -31.69
CA SER A 287 6.01 41.28 -32.15
C SER A 287 5.07 42.32 -32.77
N PRO A 288 5.22 43.62 -32.47
CA PRO A 288 4.40 44.64 -33.09
C PRO A 288 4.61 44.57 -34.60
N THR A 289 3.54 44.25 -35.33
CA THR A 289 3.50 44.30 -36.79
C THR A 289 3.99 45.67 -37.23
N ALA A 290 5.09 45.73 -37.98
CA ALA A 290 5.57 46.96 -38.57
C ALA A 290 4.43 47.54 -39.42
N ALA A 291 3.89 48.69 -39.00
CA ALA A 291 2.98 49.45 -39.82
C ALA A 291 3.73 49.80 -41.11
N GLY A 292 3.35 49.15 -42.22
CA GLY A 292 3.87 49.46 -43.53
C GLY A 292 3.62 50.94 -43.82
N VAL A 293 4.70 51.70 -43.95
CA VAL A 293 4.67 53.04 -44.52
C VAL A 293 4.26 52.87 -45.98
N ALA A 294 3.01 53.17 -46.31
CA ALA A 294 2.58 53.33 -47.70
C ALA A 294 3.33 54.54 -48.27
N SER A 295 4.12 54.30 -49.30
CA SER A 295 4.68 55.35 -50.15
C SER A 295 3.70 55.62 -51.30
N THR A 296 3.63 56.91 -51.65
CA THR A 296 2.81 57.62 -52.67
C THR A 296 1.38 57.94 -52.30
#